data_AF-A0A101XEP1-F1
#
_entry.id   AF-A0A101XEP1-F1
#
_cell.length_a   1.000
_cell.length_b   1.000
_cell.length_c   1.000
_cell.angle_alpha   90.00
_cell.angle_beta   90.00
_cell.angle_gamma   90.00
#
_symmetry.space_group_name_H-M   'P 1'
#
loop_
_entity.id
_entity.type
_entity.pdbx_description
1 polymer ?
#
loop_
_entity_poly.entity_id
_entity_poly.type
_entity_poly.pdbx_seq_one_letter_code
_entity_poly.pdbx_strand_id
1 'polypeptide(L)'
;MARVVIIGAGLGGLYAAERLHDAGHEVVVLERLERPGGVWILHEDFTAGDWPWVRFGVTATAIDGKCVATDRGRFCGDVVIEATGFREKTPAELGIFG
;
A
#
# COMPACT_ATOMS: atom_id res chain seq x y z
N MET A 1 8.98 20.06 -1.31
CA MET A 1 7.78 19.30 -1.71
C MET A 1 8.23 18.17 -2.62
N ALA A 2 7.69 16.96 -2.44
CA ALA A 2 8.05 15.77 -3.22
C ALA A 2 6.80 14.94 -3.51
N ARG A 3 6.79 14.18 -4.61
CA ARG A 3 5.74 13.21 -4.95
C ARG A 3 6.11 11.85 -4.38
N VAL A 4 5.29 11.28 -3.51
CA VAL A 4 5.54 10.00 -2.85
C VAL A 4 4.49 8.98 -3.26
N VAL A 5 4.95 7.84 -3.77
CA VAL A 5 4.11 6.68 -4.06
C VAL A 5 4.34 5.63 -2.99
N ILE A 6 3.30 5.28 -2.24
CA ILE A 6 3.36 4.28 -1.17
C ILE A 6 2.56 3.05 -1.61
N ILE A 7 3.12 1.86 -1.44
CA ILE A 7 2.46 0.59 -1.79
C ILE A 7 1.99 -0.08 -0.49
N GLY A 8 0.67 -0.15 -0.30
CA GLY A 8 0.01 -0.77 0.84
C GLY A 8 -0.59 0.24 1.82
N ALA A 9 -1.89 0.10 2.12
CA ALA A 9 -2.62 0.86 3.13
C ALA A 9 -2.76 0.06 4.44
N GLY A 10 -1.71 -0.65 4.86
CA GLY A 10 -1.56 -1.12 6.24
C GLY A 10 -1.15 0.03 7.18
N LEU A 11 -1.11 -0.21 8.50
CA LEU A 11 -0.75 0.84 9.46
C LEU A 11 0.57 1.56 9.14
N GLY A 12 1.60 0.83 8.72
CA GLY A 12 2.88 1.43 8.36
C GLY A 12 2.78 2.40 7.17
N GLY A 13 2.10 1.97 6.10
CA GLY A 13 1.89 2.79 4.91
C GLY A 13 1.01 4.00 5.17
N LEU A 14 -0.08 3.82 5.94
CA LEU A 14 -0.98 4.91 6.32
C LEU A 14 -0.30 5.93 7.23
N TYR A 15 0.46 5.48 8.24
CA TYR A 15 1.18 6.37 9.13
C TYR A 15 2.26 7.16 8.38
N ALA A 16 2.99 6.52 7.47
CA ALA A 16 3.95 7.21 6.61
C ALA A 16 3.26 8.24 5.71
N ALA A 17 2.14 7.86 5.08
CA ALA A 17 1.37 8.75 4.21
C ALA A 17 0.91 10.01 4.94
N GLU A 18 0.33 9.83 6.12
CA GLU A 18 -0.10 10.90 7.02
C GLU A 18 1.05 11.86 7.37
N ARG A 19 2.18 11.34 7.87
CA ARG A 19 3.32 12.20 8.23
C ARG A 19 3.93 12.94 7.05
N LEU A 20 3.96 12.30 5.88
CA LEU A 20 4.45 12.93 4.65
C LEU A 20 3.48 14.00 4.13
N HIS A 21 2.18 13.74 4.23
CA HIS A 21 1.15 14.71 3.90
C HIS A 21 1.22 15.93 4.82
N ASP A 22 1.31 15.72 6.14
CA ASP A 22 1.47 16.78 7.16
C ASP A 22 2.73 17.64 6.91
N ALA A 23 3.79 17.02 6.39
CA ALA A 23 5.03 17.70 6.01
C ALA A 23 4.95 18.45 4.66
N GLY A 24 3.81 18.43 3.98
CA GLY A 24 3.56 19.16 2.73
C GLY A 24 4.01 18.41 1.46
N HIS A 25 4.12 17.09 1.50
CA HIS A 25 4.38 16.27 0.31
C HIS A 25 3.08 15.85 -0.40
N GLU A 26 3.17 15.61 -1.71
CA GLU A 26 2.09 15.01 -2.48
C GLU A 26 2.18 13.50 -2.33
N VAL A 27 1.15 12.86 -1.76
CA VAL A 27 1.16 11.44 -1.44
C VAL A 27 0.06 10.72 -2.22
N VAL A 28 0.39 9.53 -2.72
CA VAL A 28 -0.59 8.54 -3.16
C VAL A 28 -0.27 7.20 -2.51
N VAL A 29 -1.29 6.54 -1.95
CA VAL A 29 -1.18 5.19 -1.41
C VAL A 29 -1.93 4.24 -2.34
N LEU A 30 -1.27 3.18 -2.79
CA LEU A 30 -1.85 2.15 -3.64
C LEU A 30 -2.25 0.96 -2.76
N GLU A 31 -3.53 0.63 -2.72
CA GLU A 31 -4.06 -0.48 -1.92
C GLU A 31 -4.82 -1.45 -2.81
N ARG A 32 -4.50 -2.74 -2.70
CA ARG A 32 -5.11 -3.79 -3.51
C ARG A 32 -6.54 -4.11 -3.09
N LEU A 33 -6.88 -3.89 -1.83
CA LEU A 33 -8.22 -4.12 -1.28
C LEU A 33 -9.12 -2.88 -1.47
N GLU A 34 -10.42 -3.09 -1.32
CA GLU A 34 -11.43 -2.00 -1.30
C GLU A 34 -11.58 -1.35 0.09
N ARG A 35 -10.62 -1.61 1.00
CA ARG A 35 -10.57 -1.04 2.35
C ARG A 35 -9.13 -0.96 2.86
N PRO A 36 -8.81 0.02 3.72
CA PRO A 36 -7.50 0.11 4.35
C PRO A 36 -7.39 -0.85 5.56
N GLY A 37 -6.20 -0.98 6.11
CA GLY A 37 -5.91 -1.65 7.39
C GLY A 37 -4.84 -2.74 7.32
N GLY A 38 -4.58 -3.32 6.15
CA GLY A 38 -3.65 -4.46 6.03
C GLY A 38 -4.05 -5.60 6.97
N VAL A 39 -3.11 -6.15 7.74
CA VAL A 39 -3.40 -7.23 8.71
C VAL A 39 -4.35 -6.81 9.84
N TRP A 40 -4.49 -5.50 10.11
CA TRP A 40 -5.32 -4.99 11.21
C TRP A 40 -6.82 -5.14 10.94
N ILE A 41 -7.20 -5.42 9.68
CA ILE A 41 -8.58 -5.75 9.34
C ILE A 41 -9.12 -6.98 10.08
N LEU A 42 -8.22 -7.81 10.63
CA LEU A 42 -8.55 -9.01 11.39
C LEU A 42 -8.92 -8.73 12.85
N HIS A 43 -8.67 -7.51 13.34
CA HIS A 43 -9.04 -7.09 14.69
C HIS A 43 -10.42 -6.44 14.67
N GLU A 44 -11.33 -6.91 15.54
CA GLU A 44 -12.72 -6.42 15.59
C GLU A 44 -12.85 -4.93 15.93
N ASP A 45 -11.90 -4.41 16.72
CA ASP A 45 -11.89 -3.00 17.13
C ASP A 45 -11.22 -2.06 16.10
N PHE A 46 -10.75 -2.59 14.97
CA PHE A 46 -10.12 -1.75 13.94
C PHE A 46 -11.18 -0.94 13.18
N THR A 47 -11.19 0.37 13.44
CA THR A 47 -12.00 1.33 12.70
C THR A 47 -11.13 2.01 11.65
N ALA A 48 -11.49 1.84 10.38
CA ALA A 48 -10.83 2.52 9.29
C ALA A 48 -11.17 4.02 9.30
N GLY A 49 -10.14 4.86 9.16
CA GLY A 49 -10.32 6.26 8.80
C GLY A 49 -10.63 6.41 7.31
N ASP A 50 -10.90 7.66 6.90
CA ASP A 50 -11.04 8.02 5.49
C ASP A 50 -9.81 8.81 5.05
N TRP A 51 -9.16 8.36 3.98
CA TRP A 51 -7.92 8.93 3.47
C TRP A 51 -8.05 9.20 1.96
N PRO A 52 -8.21 10.46 1.54
CA PRO A 52 -8.55 10.80 0.16
C PRO A 52 -7.43 10.51 -0.85
N TRP A 53 -6.20 10.33 -0.38
CA TRP A 53 -5.03 9.98 -1.19
C TRP A 53 -4.83 8.47 -1.37
N VAL A 54 -5.69 7.63 -0.79
CA VAL A 54 -5.64 6.19 -1.05
C VAL A 54 -6.35 5.88 -2.37
N ARG A 55 -5.75 4.97 -3.14
CA ARG A 55 -6.31 4.38 -4.36
C ARG A 55 -6.55 2.90 -4.08
N PHE A 56 -7.79 2.60 -3.73
CA PHE A 56 -8.28 1.24 -3.52
C PHE A 56 -8.42 0.49 -4.84
N GLY A 57 -8.38 -0.84 -4.77
CA GLY A 57 -8.49 -1.71 -5.95
C GLY A 57 -7.33 -1.58 -6.94
N VAL A 58 -6.16 -1.14 -6.46
CA VAL A 58 -4.93 -0.98 -7.25
C VAL A 58 -3.85 -1.93 -6.73
N THR A 59 -3.47 -2.90 -7.56
CA THR A 59 -2.44 -3.88 -7.24
C THR A 59 -1.12 -3.47 -7.89
N ALA A 60 -0.11 -3.19 -7.08
CA ALA A 60 1.27 -3.05 -7.57
C ALA A 60 1.80 -4.40 -8.09
N THR A 61 2.39 -4.39 -9.27
CA THR A 61 2.90 -5.58 -9.97
C THR A 61 4.42 -5.55 -10.14
N ALA A 62 5.03 -4.37 -10.17
CA ALA A 62 6.48 -4.20 -10.20
C ALA A 62 6.89 -2.80 -9.71
N ILE A 63 8.13 -2.70 -9.21
CA ILE A 63 8.80 -1.44 -8.89
C ILE A 63 9.96 -1.27 -9.87
N ASP A 64 10.00 -0.14 -10.57
CA ASP A 64 11.05 0.23 -11.51
C ASP A 64 11.56 1.63 -11.16
N GLY A 65 12.66 1.67 -10.40
CA GLY A 65 13.24 2.91 -9.87
C GLY A 65 12.22 3.70 -9.04
N LYS A 66 11.81 4.86 -9.55
CA LYS A 66 10.86 5.76 -8.89
C LYS A 66 9.41 5.59 -9.36
N CYS A 67 9.11 4.48 -10.04
CA CYS A 67 7.80 4.19 -10.56
C CYS A 67 7.30 2.82 -10.12
N VAL A 68 5.99 2.73 -9.92
CA VAL A 68 5.26 1.50 -9.61
C VAL A 68 4.35 1.17 -10.79
N ALA A 69 4.54 -0.01 -11.38
CA ALA A 69 3.60 -0.57 -12.33
C ALA A 69 2.45 -1.23 -11.56
N THR A 70 1.22 -1.08 -12.05
CA THR A 70 0.01 -1.64 -11.43
C THR A 70 -0.91 -2.23 -12.48
N ASP A 71 -1.92 -2.96 -12.05
CA ASP A 71 -3.05 -3.39 -12.88
C ASP A 71 -3.93 -2.23 -13.40
N ARG A 72 -3.77 -1.03 -12.83
CA ARG A 72 -4.51 0.20 -13.20
C ARG A 72 -3.62 1.28 -13.83
N GLY A 73 -2.45 0.92 -14.33
CA GLY A 73 -1.51 1.85 -14.97
C GLY A 73 -0.22 2.06 -14.15
N ARG A 74 0.48 3.17 -14.39
CA ARG A 74 1.79 3.45 -13.79
C ARG A 74 1.72 4.68 -12.89
N PHE A 75 2.30 4.58 -11.70
CA PHE A 75 2.41 5.69 -10.75
C PHE A 75 3.88 6.00 -10.52
N CYS A 76 4.31 7.23 -10.82
CA CYS A 76 5.70 7.66 -10.65
C CYS A 76 5.77 8.82 -9.67
N GLY A 77 6.83 8.85 -8.86
CA GLY A 77 7.10 9.92 -7.91
C GLY A 77 8.58 10.25 -7.83
N ASP A 78 8.95 11.06 -6.84
CA ASP A 78 10.33 11.29 -6.46
C ASP A 78 10.86 10.19 -5.54
N VAL A 79 9.94 9.57 -4.77
CA VAL A 79 10.19 8.51 -3.79
C VAL A 79 9.11 7.43 -3.91
N VAL A 80 9.52 6.17 -3.84
CA VAL A 80 8.63 5.02 -3.70
C VAL A 80 8.87 4.39 -2.33
N ILE A 81 7.80 4.10 -1.59
CA ILE A 81 7.85 3.41 -0.29
C ILE A 81 7.09 2.11 -0.42
N GLU A 82 7.78 0.99 -0.21
CA GLU A 82 7.15 -0.34 -0.13
C GLU A 82 6.70 -0.61 1.32
N ALA A 83 5.38 -0.73 1.51
CA ALA A 83 4.75 -1.01 2.79
C ALA A 83 3.72 -2.16 2.66
N THR A 84 4.08 -3.18 1.87
CA THR A 84 3.22 -4.28 1.43
C THR A 84 2.83 -5.28 2.52
N GLY A 85 3.39 -5.11 3.73
CA GLY A 85 3.19 -6.02 4.84
C GLY A 85 3.79 -7.39 4.55
N PHE A 86 3.18 -8.44 5.12
CA PHE A 86 3.54 -9.82 4.84
C PHE A 86 2.29 -10.62 4.49
N ARG A 87 2.47 -11.67 3.70
CA ARG A 87 1.48 -12.72 3.50
C ARG A 87 2.18 -14.04 3.77
N GLU A 88 1.70 -14.80 4.75
CA GLU A 88 2.13 -16.18 4.90
C GLU A 88 1.62 -16.97 3.69
N LYS A 89 2.54 -17.67 3.02
CA LYS A 89 2.16 -18.63 1.98
C LYS A 89 1.55 -19.85 2.66
N THR A 90 0.42 -20.31 2.16
CA THR A 90 -0.14 -21.59 2.59
C THR A 90 0.81 -22.73 2.20
N PRO A 91 0.81 -23.86 2.93
CA PRO A 91 1.59 -25.04 2.53
C PRO A 91 1.31 -25.51 1.09
N ALA A 92 0.08 -25.32 0.59
CA ALA A 92 -0.29 -25.57 -0.80
C ALA A 92 0.45 -24.64 -1.79
N GLU A 93 0.52 -23.34 -1.48
CA GLU A 93 1.29 -22.36 -2.26
C GLU A 93 2.82 -22.57 -2.17
N LEU A 94 3.29 -23.32 -1.16
CA LEU A 94 4.68 -23.75 -1.01
C LEU A 94 4.97 -25.09 -1.70
N GLY A 95 3.97 -25.75 -2.28
CA GLY A 95 4.12 -27.07 -2.91
C GLY A 95 4.41 -28.20 -1.92
N ILE A 96 4.09 -28.03 -0.63
CA ILE A 96 4.37 -29.00 0.44
C ILE A 96 3.40 -30.18 0.39
N PHE A 97 2.19 -29.98 -0.15
CA PHE A 97 1.17 -31.03 -0.32
C PHE A 97 0.92 -31.41 -1.78
N GLY A 98 1.95 -31.25 -2.62
CA GLY A 98 1.95 -31.77 -4.00
C GLY A 98 2.08 -33.29 -4.04
#